data_AF-A0A1W9S9N2-F1
#
_entry.id   AF-A0A1W9S9N2-F1
#
_cell.length_a   1.000
_cell.length_b   1.000
_cell.length_c   1.000
_cell.angle_alpha   90.00
_cell.angle_beta   90.00
_cell.angle_gamma   90.00
#
_symmetry.space_group_name_H-M   'P 1'
#
loop_
_entity.id
_entity.type
_entity.pdbx_description
1 polymer ?
#
loop_
_entity_poly.entity_id
_entity_poly.type
_entity_poly.pdbx_seq_one_letter_code
_entity_poly.pdbx_strand_id
1 'polypeptide(L)'
;MNLKKKMNIIEKTFLFSWPYAIVFSIVLYFITHNFNFVISFLLGVFSVLLMQSMNYRIMKNLFKNNPEKIKSRTIIIYLVKYIFFGIILYVSHTDPDWNVYLTFVGLFTFRIVTYPVAIISAHKGDDENS
;
A
#
# COMPACT_ATOMS: atom_id res chain seq x y z
N MET A 1 33.02 -2.77 5.45
CA MET A 1 32.07 -1.69 5.81
C MET A 1 30.68 -2.07 5.31
N ASN A 2 29.89 -2.78 6.13
CA ASN A 2 28.59 -3.33 5.71
C ASN A 2 27.48 -2.37 6.18
N LEU A 3 27.14 -1.39 5.34
CA LEU A 3 26.07 -0.42 5.58
C LEU A 3 24.72 -1.15 5.52
N LYS A 4 24.25 -1.71 6.64
CA LYS A 4 22.82 -2.02 6.84
C LYS A 4 22.07 -0.69 6.79
N LYS A 5 21.67 -0.26 5.59
CA LYS A 5 20.83 0.92 5.40
C LYS A 5 19.53 0.67 6.16
N LYS A 6 19.29 1.39 7.28
CA LYS A 6 18.04 1.31 8.04
C LYS A 6 16.88 1.53 7.04
N MET A 7 16.11 0.48 6.78
CA MET A 7 14.94 0.55 5.92
C MET A 7 13.93 1.51 6.53
N ASN A 8 13.44 2.45 5.72
CA ASN A 8 12.40 3.37 6.15
C ASN A 8 11.10 2.61 6.42
N ILE A 9 10.23 3.11 7.31
CA ILE A 9 8.96 2.47 7.69
C ILE A 9 8.13 2.15 6.44
N ILE A 10 8.09 3.07 5.46
CA ILE A 10 7.38 2.88 4.19
C ILE A 10 7.91 1.67 3.41
N GLU A 11 9.24 1.49 3.37
CA GLU A 11 9.87 0.37 2.65
C GLU A 11 9.60 -0.96 3.38
N LYS A 12 9.63 -0.95 4.73
CA LYS A 12 9.23 -2.12 5.54
C LYS A 12 7.77 -2.48 5.30
N THR A 13 6.85 -1.51 5.39
CA THR A 13 5.42 -1.73 5.12
C THR A 13 5.20 -2.31 3.73
N PHE A 14 5.88 -1.78 2.70
CA PHE A 14 5.77 -2.32 1.35
C PHE A 14 6.19 -3.80 1.28
N LEU A 15 7.31 -4.17 1.90
CA LEU A 15 7.74 -5.57 1.94
C LEU A 15 6.76 -6.46 2.70
N PHE A 16 6.27 -6.03 3.87
CA PHE A 16 5.31 -6.80 4.67
C PHE A 16 3.92 -6.88 4.04
N SER A 17 3.59 -5.99 3.10
CA SER A 17 2.31 -6.04 2.39
C SER A 17 2.18 -7.25 1.48
N TRP A 18 3.30 -7.79 0.96
CA TRP A 18 3.30 -8.97 0.09
C TRP A 18 2.94 -10.27 0.82
N PRO A 19 3.61 -10.64 1.93
CA PRO A 19 3.19 -11.79 2.74
C PRO A 19 1.75 -11.67 3.21
N TYR A 20 1.32 -10.48 3.66
CA TYR A 20 -0.07 -10.24 4.05
C TYR A 20 -1.03 -10.51 2.88
N ALA A 21 -0.76 -9.95 1.70
CA ALA A 21 -1.63 -10.13 0.54
C ALA A 21 -1.71 -11.60 0.11
N ILE A 22 -0.60 -12.33 0.15
CA ILE A 22 -0.56 -13.77 -0.18
C ILE A 22 -1.40 -14.56 0.82
N VAL A 23 -1.15 -14.38 2.13
CA VAL A 23 -1.86 -15.11 3.19
C VAL A 23 -3.37 -14.80 3.15
N PHE A 24 -3.74 -13.52 3.03
CA PHE A 24 -5.14 -13.13 2.96
C PHE A 24 -5.83 -13.67 1.70
N SER A 25 -5.15 -13.66 0.55
CA SER A 25 -5.67 -14.23 -0.70
C SER A 25 -5.94 -15.73 -0.58
N ILE A 26 -5.03 -16.47 0.06
CA ILE A 26 -5.20 -17.91 0.31
C ILE A 26 -6.41 -18.14 1.21
N VAL A 27 -6.50 -17.43 2.34
CA VAL A 27 -7.65 -17.53 3.27
C VAL A 27 -8.95 -17.18 2.58
N LEU A 28 -8.96 -16.11 1.79
CA LEU A 28 -10.14 -15.67 1.03
C LEU A 28 -10.60 -16.75 0.03
N TYR A 29 -9.66 -17.38 -0.68
CA TYR A 29 -9.97 -18.49 -1.58
C TYR A 29 -10.57 -19.68 -0.84
N PHE A 30 -9.99 -20.10 0.28
CA PHE A 30 -10.50 -21.23 1.06
C PHE A 30 -11.89 -21.00 1.64
N ILE A 31 -12.24 -19.76 1.98
CA ILE A 31 -13.57 -19.44 2.52
C ILE A 31 -14.60 -19.36 1.39
N THR A 32 -14.26 -18.69 0.29
CA THR A 32 -15.24 -18.31 -0.75
C THR A 32 -15.29 -19.28 -1.92
N HIS A 33 -14.24 -20.08 -2.12
CA HIS A 33 -14.02 -20.96 -3.28
C HIS A 33 -14.16 -20.22 -4.62
N ASN A 34 -13.96 -18.90 -4.64
CA ASN A 34 -14.16 -18.06 -5.81
C ASN A 34 -12.88 -17.30 -6.18
N PHE A 35 -12.30 -17.62 -7.34
CA PHE A 35 -11.10 -16.96 -7.83
C PHE A 35 -11.31 -15.48 -8.18
N ASN A 36 -12.49 -15.08 -8.65
CA ASN A 36 -12.78 -13.69 -8.99
C ASN A 36 -12.71 -12.80 -7.75
N PHE A 37 -13.09 -13.33 -6.57
CA PHE A 37 -13.00 -12.63 -5.30
C PHE A 37 -11.54 -12.37 -4.89
N VAL A 38 -10.67 -13.37 -5.10
CA VAL A 38 -9.22 -13.24 -4.89
C VAL A 38 -8.62 -12.21 -5.84
N ILE A 39 -8.97 -12.27 -7.12
CA ILE A 39 -8.49 -11.32 -8.14
C ILE A 39 -8.96 -9.90 -7.81
N SER A 40 -10.21 -9.73 -7.39
CA SER A 40 -10.77 -8.45 -6.99
C SER A 40 -10.00 -7.84 -5.82
N PHE A 41 -9.69 -8.64 -4.79
CA PHE A 41 -8.84 -8.23 -3.68
C PHE A 41 -7.42 -7.85 -4.14
N LEU A 42 -6.78 -8.72 -4.93
CA LEU A 42 -5.42 -8.50 -5.42
C LEU A 42 -5.32 -7.25 -6.29
N LEU A 43 -6.32 -6.94 -7.11
CA LEU A 43 -6.39 -5.69 -7.87
C LEU A 43 -6.28 -4.47 -6.94
N GLY A 44 -7.02 -4.47 -5.83
CA GLY A 44 -6.94 -3.42 -4.81
C GLY A 44 -5.55 -3.34 -4.19
N VAL A 45 -4.96 -4.50 -3.82
CA VAL A 45 -3.60 -4.58 -3.29
C VAL A 45 -2.58 -3.99 -4.27
N PHE A 46 -2.56 -4.45 -5.52
CA PHE A 46 -1.63 -3.98 -6.53
C PHE A 46 -1.79 -2.48 -6.77
N SER A 47 -3.04 -2.00 -6.82
CA SER A 47 -3.35 -0.59 -7.03
C SER A 47 -2.78 0.29 -5.90
N VAL A 48 -2.98 -0.09 -4.63
CA VAL A 48 -2.44 0.68 -3.51
C VAL A 48 -0.91 0.60 -3.46
N LEU A 49 -0.32 -0.58 -3.70
CA LEU A 49 1.13 -0.75 -3.68
C LEU A 49 1.82 0.04 -4.79
N LEU A 50 1.23 0.06 -5.99
CA LEU A 50 1.70 0.86 -7.11
C LEU A 50 1.70 2.35 -6.75
N MET A 51 0.58 2.86 -6.23
CA MET A 51 0.48 4.28 -5.87
C MET A 51 1.42 4.67 -4.73
N GLN A 52 1.63 3.80 -3.75
CA GLN A 52 2.57 4.08 -2.65
C GLN A 52 4.03 4.04 -3.12
N SER A 53 4.38 3.09 -4.00
CA SER A 53 5.71 3.02 -4.63
C SER A 53 6.00 4.27 -5.46
N MET A 54 5.03 4.69 -6.28
CA MET A 54 5.15 5.89 -7.10
C MET A 54 5.28 7.15 -6.23
N ASN A 55 4.44 7.30 -5.21
CA ASN A 55 4.51 8.42 -4.27
C ASN A 55 5.87 8.49 -3.58
N TYR A 56 6.38 7.36 -3.06
CA TYR A 56 7.69 7.30 -2.43
C TYR A 56 8.82 7.77 -3.37
N ARG A 57 8.83 7.30 -4.63
CA ARG A 57 9.82 7.69 -5.64
C ARG A 57 9.74 9.18 -5.97
N ILE A 58 8.53 9.69 -6.23
CA ILE A 58 8.29 11.09 -6.57
C ILE A 58 8.72 11.98 -5.41
N MET A 59 8.32 11.65 -4.19
CA MET A 59 8.61 12.47 -3.03
C MET A 59 10.10 12.48 -2.70
N LYS A 60 10.77 11.32 -2.76
CA LYS A 60 12.22 11.22 -2.61
C LYS A 60 12.99 12.08 -3.62
N ASN A 61 12.53 12.13 -4.87
CA ASN A 61 13.14 12.97 -5.91
C ASN A 61 12.87 14.48 -5.67
N LEU A 62 11.67 14.82 -5.20
CA LEU A 62 11.28 16.20 -4.85
C LEU A 62 12.09 16.75 -3.68
N PHE A 63 12.28 15.97 -2.62
CA PHE A 63 13.11 16.35 -1.48
C PHE A 63 14.56 16.65 -1.90
N LYS A 64 15.09 15.93 -2.90
CA LYS A 64 16.46 16.13 -3.37
C LYS A 64 16.60 17.36 -4.28
N ASN A 65 15.63 17.61 -5.16
CA ASN A 65 15.80 18.56 -6.26
C ASN A 65 15.04 19.88 -6.07
N ASN A 66 13.89 19.89 -5.39
CA ASN A 66 13.00 21.05 -5.31
C ASN A 66 12.15 21.03 -4.02
N PRO A 67 12.75 21.25 -2.83
CA PRO A 67 12.05 21.12 -1.55
C PRO A 67 10.88 22.11 -1.39
N GLU A 68 10.95 23.26 -2.05
CA GLU A 68 9.98 24.35 -1.90
C GLU A 68 8.63 24.03 -2.56
N LYS A 69 8.62 23.07 -3.51
CA LYS A 69 7.42 22.61 -4.22
C LYS A 69 6.75 21.40 -3.58
N ILE A 70 7.27 20.89 -2.46
CA ILE A 70 6.77 19.67 -1.80
C ILE A 70 5.28 19.79 -1.47
N LYS A 71 4.84 20.92 -0.90
CA LYS A 71 3.45 21.10 -0.45
C LYS A 71 2.45 20.96 -1.60
N SER A 72 2.65 21.71 -2.67
CA SER A 72 1.76 21.68 -3.85
C SER A 72 1.80 20.33 -4.57
N ARG A 73 2.98 19.72 -4.70
CA ARG A 73 3.11 18.39 -5.33
C ARG A 73 2.45 17.29 -4.51
N THR A 74 2.53 17.37 -3.18
CA THR A 74 1.87 16.42 -2.28
C THR A 74 0.36 16.42 -2.50
N ILE A 75 -0.26 17.59 -2.57
CA ILE A 75 -1.71 17.72 -2.82
C ILE A 75 -2.09 17.06 -4.15
N ILE A 76 -1.36 17.35 -5.23
CA ILE A 76 -1.61 16.77 -6.55
C ILE A 76 -1.49 15.24 -6.51
N ILE A 77 -0.47 14.70 -5.84
CA ILE A 77 -0.27 13.24 -5.74
C ILE A 77 -1.43 12.58 -4.97
N TYR A 78 -1.92 13.20 -3.89
CA TYR A 78 -3.10 12.71 -3.19
C TYR A 78 -4.35 12.73 -4.07
N LEU A 79 -4.56 13.79 -4.84
CA LEU A 79 -5.70 13.91 -5.74
C LEU A 79 -5.66 12.84 -6.84
N VAL A 80 -4.51 12.66 -7.50
CA VAL A 80 -4.30 11.59 -8.50
C VAL A 80 -4.50 10.21 -7.86
N LYS A 81 -4.07 10.00 -6.62
CA LYS A 81 -4.27 8.75 -5.88
C LYS A 81 -5.75 8.43 -5.67
N TYR A 82 -6.54 9.39 -5.23
CA TYR A 82 -7.97 9.14 -5.01
C TYR A 82 -8.73 8.97 -6.32
N ILE A 83 -8.38 9.71 -7.38
CA ILE A 83 -8.95 9.49 -8.72
C ILE A 83 -8.63 8.07 -9.20
N PHE A 84 -7.36 7.65 -9.10
CA PHE A 84 -6.95 6.31 -9.49
C PHE A 84 -7.72 5.22 -8.72
N PHE A 85 -7.86 5.36 -7.41
CA PHE A 85 -8.66 4.41 -6.61
C PHE A 85 -10.14 4.43 -6.99
N GLY A 86 -10.70 5.61 -7.27
CA GLY A 86 -12.07 5.74 -7.77
C GLY A 86 -12.27 5.00 -9.10
N ILE A 87 -11.32 5.10 -10.03
CA ILE A 87 -11.36 4.37 -11.32
C ILE A 87 -11.32 2.86 -11.08
N ILE A 88 -10.42 2.39 -10.21
CA ILE A 88 -10.30 0.95 -9.90
C ILE A 88 -11.60 0.40 -9.29
N LEU A 89 -12.22 1.14 -8.37
CA LEU A 89 -13.50 0.75 -7.77
C LEU A 89 -14.64 0.81 -8.79
N TYR A 90 -14.65 1.81 -9.67
CA TYR A 90 -15.64 1.92 -10.73
C TYR A 90 -15.57 0.71 -11.67
N VAL A 91 -14.37 0.36 -12.15
CA VAL A 91 -14.16 -0.82 -13.01
C VAL A 91 -14.62 -2.10 -12.31
N SER A 92 -14.24 -2.27 -11.04
CA SER A 92 -14.67 -3.44 -10.26
C SER A 92 -16.17 -3.46 -9.94
N HIS A 93 -16.87 -2.33 -10.02
CA HIS A 93 -18.31 -2.26 -9.79
C HIS A 93 -19.10 -2.52 -11.08
N THR A 94 -18.55 -2.14 -12.23
CA THR A 94 -19.20 -2.33 -13.54
C THR A 94 -19.14 -3.77 -14.05
N ASP A 95 -18.15 -4.54 -13.60
CA ASP A 95 -18.01 -5.96 -13.96
C ASP A 95 -18.76 -6.83 -12.93
N PRO A 96 -19.79 -7.59 -13.32
CA PRO A 96 -20.60 -8.40 -12.40
C PRO A 96 -19.83 -9.58 -11.78
N ASP A 97 -18.71 -10.00 -12.39
CA ASP A 97 -17.90 -11.09 -11.86
C ASP A 97 -16.97 -10.61 -10.74
N TRP A 98 -16.76 -9.29 -10.64
CA TRP A 98 -15.82 -8.69 -9.69
C TRP A 98 -16.51 -8.23 -8.42
N ASN A 99 -15.78 -8.26 -7.31
CA ASN A 99 -16.30 -7.89 -6.01
C ASN A 99 -15.69 -6.57 -5.53
N VAL A 100 -16.46 -5.49 -5.71
CA VAL A 100 -16.05 -4.14 -5.33
C VAL A 100 -15.68 -4.00 -3.84
N TYR A 101 -16.34 -4.75 -2.95
CA TYR A 101 -16.03 -4.71 -1.52
C TYR A 101 -14.64 -5.30 -1.24
N LEU A 102 -14.30 -6.41 -1.90
CA LEU A 102 -12.98 -7.03 -1.76
C LEU A 102 -11.88 -6.18 -2.39
N THR A 103 -12.15 -5.54 -3.54
CA THR A 103 -11.23 -4.55 -4.12
C THR A 103 -11.02 -3.38 -3.17
N PHE A 104 -12.07 -2.87 -2.53
CA PHE A 104 -11.95 -1.83 -1.52
C PHE A 104 -11.09 -2.27 -0.33
N VAL A 105 -11.31 -3.47 0.21
CA VAL A 105 -10.44 -4.04 1.26
C VAL A 105 -8.99 -4.12 0.79
N GLY A 106 -8.75 -4.57 -0.44
CA GLY A 106 -7.43 -4.59 -1.08
C GLY A 106 -6.74 -3.23 -1.09
N LEU A 107 -7.47 -2.15 -1.40
CA LEU A 107 -6.94 -0.77 -1.39
C LEU A 107 -6.51 -0.30 0.01
N PHE A 108 -7.06 -0.88 1.07
CA PHE A 108 -6.68 -0.58 2.46
C PHE A 108 -5.51 -1.41 2.97
N THR A 109 -5.08 -2.43 2.24
CA THR A 109 -3.97 -3.34 2.62
C THR A 109 -2.75 -2.59 3.16
N PHE A 110 -2.30 -1.56 2.45
CA PHE A 110 -1.12 -0.81 2.87
C PHE A 110 -1.32 -0.18 4.26
N ARG A 111 -2.50 0.38 4.56
CA ARG A 111 -2.80 0.95 5.90
C ARG A 111 -2.86 -0.14 6.97
N ILE A 112 -3.54 -1.25 6.67
CA ILE A 112 -3.66 -2.41 7.58
C ILE A 112 -2.27 -2.89 8.00
N VAL A 113 -1.32 -2.92 7.06
CA VAL A 113 0.06 -3.35 7.32
C VAL A 113 0.90 -2.24 7.94
N THR A 114 0.65 -0.96 7.63
CA THR A 114 1.40 0.17 8.20
C THR A 114 1.27 0.22 9.72
N TYR A 115 0.06 0.10 10.27
CA TYR A 115 -0.18 0.23 11.71
C TYR A 115 0.69 -0.72 12.56
N PRO A 116 0.66 -2.05 12.36
CA PRO A 116 1.50 -2.96 13.14
C PRO A 116 2.98 -2.75 12.87
N VAL A 117 3.40 -2.49 11.62
CA VAL A 117 4.82 -2.23 11.29
C VAL A 117 5.33 -0.97 11.99
N ALA A 118 4.51 0.08 12.09
CA ALA A 118 4.84 1.32 12.77
C ALA A 118 4.95 1.11 14.29
N ILE A 119 4.00 0.40 14.90
CA ILE A 119 4.02 0.07 16.34
C ILE A 119 5.28 -0.73 16.69
N ILE A 120 5.58 -1.80 15.93
CA ILE A 120 6.77 -2.63 16.16
C ILE A 120 8.06 -1.82 15.95
N SER A 121 8.08 -0.92 14.97
CA SER A 121 9.26 -0.09 14.69
C SER A 121 9.46 1.03 15.71
N ALA A 122 8.38 1.52 16.35
CA ALA A 122 8.46 2.51 17.42
C ALA A 122 9.09 1.91 18.70
N HIS A 123 8.63 0.72 19.12
CA HIS A 123 9.17 0.04 20.30
C HIS A 123 10.66 -0.33 20.16
N LYS A 124 11.09 -0.75 18.96
CA LYS A 124 12.51 -1.01 18.69
C LYS A 124 13.40 0.23 18.67
N GLY A 125 12.82 1.43 18.60
CA GLY A 125 13.55 2.69 18.70
C GLY A 125 13.90 3.09 20.14
N ASP A 126 13.12 2.61 21.11
CA ASP A 126 13.35 2.83 22.54
C ASP A 126 14.41 1.85 23.10
N ASP A 127 14.43 0.60 22.62
CA ASP A 127 15.39 -0.42 23.07
C ASP A 127 16.85 -0.17 22.62
N GLU A 128 17.08 0.69 21.60
CA GLU A 128 18.44 1.06 21.15
C GLU A 128 19.04 2.25 21.94
N ASN A 129 18.29 2.86 22.86
CA ASN A 129 18.71 4.01 23.67
C ASN A 129 18.71 3.77 25.21
N SER A 130 18.48 2.53 25.68
CA SER A 130 18.53 2.16 27.10
C SER A 130 19.81 1.39 27.44
#